data_AF-A0A170PE48-F1
#
_entry.id   AF-A0A170PE48-F1
#
_cell.length_a   1.000
_cell.length_b   1.000
_cell.length_c   1.000
_cell.angle_alpha   90.00
_cell.angle_beta   90.00
_cell.angle_gamma   90.00
#
_symmetry.space_group_name_H-M   'P 1'
#
loop_
_entity.id
_entity.type
_entity.pdbx_description
1 polymer ?
#
loop_
_entity_poly.entity_id
_entity_poly.type
_entity_poly.pdbx_seq_one_letter_code
_entity_poly.pdbx_strand_id
1 'polypeptide(L)'
;MDAATAANVRAIYERGQELGRDPNAFSKLGDSTLLNPHFLGPFDLGDYTLGDFGHLQPTIDRWRGSFERHGIGTHFGLHSWTVFDPMWADEEWCEAGEHLLACEVRLQNPSVLFVRLGSNDAGAPSGFRFNVKEVIEYAIDNGIIPIIGTKADRFEGSNENNDILRALAAEYHVPLWDFDRLADTLPGRGLDTDQVHLIIDELPHDFTDPAAFQRGHAMQDLSALITLDQVRRIIEE
;
A
#
# COMPACT_ATOMS: atom_id res chain seq x y z
N MET A 1 -10.39 -0.20 12.56
CA MET A 1 -10.69 1.13 11.99
C MET A 1 -11.67 1.88 12.91
N ASP A 2 -11.50 3.18 13.14
CA ASP A 2 -12.47 3.98 13.91
C ASP A 2 -13.70 4.38 13.06
N ALA A 3 -14.73 4.92 13.70
CA ALA A 3 -16.00 5.24 13.05
C ALA A 3 -15.89 6.37 12.02
N ALA A 4 -15.02 7.37 12.24
CA ALA A 4 -14.84 8.48 11.31
C ALA A 4 -14.17 7.99 10.02
N THR A 5 -13.13 7.16 10.17
CA THR A 5 -12.44 6.51 9.06
C THR A 5 -13.37 5.59 8.28
N ALA A 6 -14.17 4.76 8.97
CA ALA A 6 -15.12 3.88 8.30
C ALA A 6 -16.21 4.65 7.52
N ALA A 7 -16.71 5.75 8.08
CA ALA A 7 -17.67 6.61 7.38
C ALA A 7 -17.06 7.25 6.13
N ASN A 8 -15.82 7.74 6.22
CA ASN A 8 -15.13 8.35 5.09
C ASN A 8 -14.78 7.32 3.99
N VAL A 9 -14.34 6.12 4.36
CA VAL A 9 -14.12 5.01 3.41
C VAL A 9 -15.38 4.72 2.59
N ARG A 10 -16.55 4.66 3.24
CA ARG A 10 -17.82 4.47 2.54
C ARG A 10 -18.12 5.62 1.58
N ALA A 11 -17.95 6.87 2.03
CA ALA A 11 -18.19 8.05 1.20
C ALA A 11 -17.27 8.09 -0.04
N ILE A 12 -15.98 7.79 0.13
CA ILE A 12 -15.01 7.72 -0.98
C ILE A 12 -15.42 6.61 -1.96
N TYR A 13 -15.80 5.43 -1.46
CA TYR A 13 -16.24 4.31 -2.29
C TYR A 13 -17.49 4.64 -3.10
N GLU A 14 -18.52 5.19 -2.46
CA GLU A 14 -19.76 5.63 -3.11
C GLU A 14 -19.45 6.63 -4.24
N ARG A 15 -18.60 7.61 -3.98
CA ARG A 15 -18.11 8.54 -5.01
C ARG A 15 -17.35 7.82 -6.13
N GLY A 16 -16.51 6.84 -5.79
CA GLY A 16 -15.82 5.99 -6.75
C GLY A 16 -16.77 5.22 -7.66
N GLN A 17 -17.88 4.71 -7.12
CA GLN A 17 -18.91 4.04 -7.92
C GLN A 17 -19.60 5.01 -8.90
N GLU A 18 -19.88 6.24 -8.48
CA GLU A 18 -20.40 7.29 -9.40
C GLU A 18 -19.42 7.64 -10.52
N LEU A 19 -18.12 7.61 -10.22
CA LEU A 19 -17.03 7.87 -11.16
C LEU A 19 -16.68 6.65 -12.04
N GLY A 20 -17.29 5.48 -11.78
CA GLY A 20 -17.06 4.26 -12.55
C GLY A 20 -15.76 3.53 -12.20
N ARG A 21 -15.24 3.68 -10.98
CA ARG A 21 -14.09 2.90 -10.48
C ARG A 21 -14.44 1.42 -10.43
N ASP A 22 -13.50 0.57 -10.85
CA ASP A 22 -13.68 -0.87 -10.78
C ASP A 22 -13.68 -1.29 -9.31
N PRO A 23 -14.82 -1.79 -8.79
CA PRO A 23 -14.88 -2.20 -7.41
C PRO A 23 -13.87 -3.31 -7.11
N ASN A 24 -13.48 -4.15 -8.08
CA ASN A 24 -12.60 -5.32 -7.94
C ASN A 24 -11.13 -5.06 -8.26
N ALA A 25 -10.73 -3.81 -8.46
CA ALA A 25 -9.35 -3.44 -8.71
C ALA A 25 -8.76 -2.64 -7.55
N PHE A 26 -7.52 -2.96 -7.17
CA PHE A 26 -6.67 -2.05 -6.41
C PHE A 26 -5.36 -1.79 -7.15
N SER A 27 -4.71 -0.69 -6.76
CA SER A 27 -3.38 -0.29 -7.24
C SER A 27 -2.40 -0.16 -6.07
N LYS A 28 -1.12 -0.08 -6.41
CA LYS A 28 -0.01 0.13 -5.48
C LYS A 28 0.76 1.38 -5.91
N LEU A 29 1.08 2.25 -4.95
CA LEU A 29 1.92 3.42 -5.12
C LEU A 29 3.06 3.37 -4.10
N GLY A 30 4.29 3.32 -4.59
CA GLY A 30 5.45 3.25 -3.70
C GLY A 30 6.79 3.04 -4.39
N ASP A 31 7.82 2.87 -3.57
CA ASP A 31 9.19 2.63 -4.02
C ASP A 31 9.49 1.13 -4.19
N SER A 32 10.79 0.78 -4.20
CA SER A 32 11.26 -0.60 -4.33
C SER A 32 10.75 -1.55 -3.25
N THR A 33 10.28 -1.03 -2.12
CA THR A 33 9.79 -1.86 -1.03
C THR A 33 8.41 -2.48 -1.33
N LEU A 34 7.62 -1.91 -2.25
CA LEU A 34 6.29 -2.43 -2.65
C LEU A 34 6.31 -3.19 -3.99
N LEU A 35 7.49 -3.45 -4.57
CA LEU A 35 7.56 -4.10 -5.88
C LEU A 35 7.17 -5.58 -5.81
N ASN A 36 6.55 -6.04 -6.89
CA ASN A 36 6.33 -7.46 -7.11
C ASN A 36 7.64 -8.19 -7.43
N PRO A 37 7.73 -9.49 -7.10
CA PRO A 37 6.69 -10.33 -6.49
C PRO A 37 6.53 -10.15 -4.97
N HIS A 38 7.33 -9.30 -4.34
CA HIS A 38 7.57 -9.30 -2.90
C HIS A 38 6.54 -8.57 -2.03
N PHE A 39 5.55 -7.90 -2.64
CA PHE A 39 4.41 -7.33 -1.91
C PHE A 39 3.11 -7.85 -2.51
N LEU A 40 2.34 -8.58 -1.70
CA LEU A 40 1.01 -9.14 -1.99
C LEU A 40 0.93 -10.18 -3.12
N GLY A 41 1.94 -10.28 -4.00
CA GLY A 41 1.98 -11.18 -5.16
C GLY A 41 1.58 -12.63 -4.89
N PRO A 42 2.02 -13.27 -3.79
CA PRO A 42 1.67 -14.67 -3.49
C PRO A 42 0.17 -14.96 -3.47
N PHE A 43 -0.69 -13.99 -3.17
CA PHE A 43 -2.14 -14.19 -3.11
C PHE A 43 -2.81 -14.43 -4.48
N ASP A 44 -2.20 -13.97 -5.58
CA ASP A 44 -2.66 -14.31 -6.94
C ASP A 44 -1.96 -15.58 -7.48
N LEU A 45 -0.73 -15.86 -7.03
CA LEU A 45 0.05 -17.02 -7.46
C LEU A 45 -0.40 -18.33 -6.77
N GLY A 46 -1.12 -18.23 -5.65
CA GLY A 46 -1.56 -19.39 -4.86
C GLY A 46 -0.49 -19.90 -3.89
N ASP A 47 0.60 -19.15 -3.70
CA ASP A 47 1.73 -19.51 -2.85
C ASP A 47 1.47 -19.11 -1.38
N TYR A 48 0.31 -19.47 -0.83
CA TYR A 48 -0.08 -19.18 0.55
C TYR A 48 -0.96 -20.28 1.17
N THR A 49 -0.95 -20.35 2.49
CA THR A 49 -1.91 -21.11 3.31
C THR A 49 -2.39 -20.22 4.46
N LEU A 50 -3.69 -19.91 4.51
CA LEU A 50 -4.22 -18.91 5.45
C LEU A 50 -4.32 -19.38 6.91
N GLY A 51 -4.41 -20.69 7.17
CA GLY A 51 -4.59 -21.20 8.54
C GLY A 51 -5.77 -20.52 9.27
N ASP A 52 -5.50 -19.98 10.47
CA ASP A 52 -6.49 -19.25 11.28
C ASP A 52 -7.04 -17.97 10.60
N PHE A 53 -6.37 -17.49 9.55
CA PHE A 53 -6.77 -16.33 8.75
C PHE A 53 -7.67 -16.70 7.56
N GLY A 54 -8.25 -17.90 7.52
CA GLY A 54 -9.12 -18.35 6.42
C GLY A 54 -10.30 -17.41 6.11
N HIS A 55 -10.72 -16.59 7.08
CA HIS A 55 -11.72 -15.54 6.89
C HIS A 55 -11.30 -14.43 5.92
N LEU A 56 -10.01 -14.33 5.55
CA LEU A 56 -9.49 -13.38 4.57
C LEU A 56 -9.64 -13.86 3.12
N GLN A 57 -10.04 -15.11 2.88
CA GLN A 57 -10.20 -15.64 1.52
C GLN A 57 -11.16 -14.79 0.65
N PRO A 58 -12.32 -14.33 1.14
CA PRO A 58 -13.19 -13.47 0.34
C PRO A 58 -12.53 -12.15 -0.09
N THR A 59 -11.57 -11.63 0.69
CA THR A 59 -10.78 -10.44 0.34
C THR A 59 -9.83 -10.72 -0.81
N ILE A 60 -9.18 -11.89 -0.81
CA ILE A 60 -8.34 -12.33 -1.94
C ILE A 60 -9.20 -12.50 -3.19
N ASP A 61 -10.36 -13.13 -3.07
CA ASP A 61 -11.25 -13.38 -4.20
C ASP A 61 -11.80 -12.07 -4.80
N ARG A 62 -12.10 -11.08 -3.95
CA ARG A 62 -12.67 -9.78 -4.33
C ARG A 62 -11.76 -8.93 -5.21
N TRP A 63 -10.44 -9.02 -5.02
CA TRP A 63 -9.44 -8.24 -5.76
C TRP A 63 -8.44 -9.08 -6.55
N ARG A 64 -8.82 -10.33 -6.86
CA ARG A 64 -8.02 -11.25 -7.67
C ARG A 64 -7.54 -10.57 -8.96
N GLY A 65 -6.26 -10.72 -9.27
CA GLY A 65 -5.59 -10.08 -10.40
C GLY A 65 -4.97 -8.71 -10.08
N SER A 66 -5.27 -8.12 -8.92
CA SER A 66 -4.59 -6.90 -8.45
C SER A 66 -3.34 -7.20 -7.60
N PHE A 67 -3.21 -8.42 -7.06
CA PHE A 67 -2.15 -8.77 -6.12
C PHE A 67 -0.80 -8.95 -6.83
N GLU A 68 -0.75 -9.64 -7.96
CA GLU A 68 0.48 -9.85 -8.75
C GLU A 68 0.67 -8.81 -9.87
N ARG A 69 -0.29 -7.89 -10.05
CA ARG A 69 -0.11 -6.76 -10.96
C ARG A 69 0.97 -5.82 -10.45
N HIS A 70 2.03 -5.64 -11.25
CA HIS A 70 3.12 -4.70 -10.94
C HIS A 70 2.60 -3.26 -10.99
N GLY A 71 1.92 -2.90 -12.08
CA GLY A 71 1.44 -1.55 -12.33
C GLY A 71 2.58 -0.57 -12.60
N ILE A 72 2.21 0.67 -12.93
CA ILE A 72 3.19 1.75 -13.14
C ILE A 72 3.27 2.68 -11.92
N GLY A 73 2.44 2.43 -10.91
CA GLY A 73 2.43 3.17 -9.64
C GLY A 73 3.63 2.90 -8.73
N THR A 74 4.38 1.84 -8.97
CA THR A 74 5.59 1.50 -8.18
C THR A 74 6.85 1.67 -9.02
N HIS A 75 7.86 2.36 -8.47
CA HIS A 75 9.11 2.61 -9.19
C HIS A 75 10.32 2.52 -8.26
N PHE A 76 11.45 2.00 -8.74
CA PHE A 76 12.68 1.98 -7.96
C PHE A 76 13.11 3.40 -7.56
N GLY A 77 13.37 3.62 -6.28
CA GLY A 77 13.81 4.93 -5.78
C GLY A 77 12.73 6.03 -5.85
N LEU A 78 11.45 5.68 -5.98
CA LEU A 78 10.37 6.68 -6.02
C LEU A 78 10.39 7.55 -4.74
N HIS A 79 10.39 8.86 -4.94
CA HIS A 79 10.22 9.84 -3.87
C HIS A 79 8.78 10.34 -3.86
N SER A 80 8.33 10.90 -2.73
CA SER A 80 7.00 11.51 -2.67
C SER A 80 6.82 12.67 -3.65
N TRP A 81 7.88 13.47 -3.90
CA TRP A 81 7.80 14.63 -4.80
C TRP A 81 7.74 14.27 -6.29
N THR A 82 8.05 13.04 -6.69
CA THR A 82 8.05 12.61 -8.09
C THR A 82 6.71 12.03 -8.55
N VAL A 83 5.78 11.73 -7.63
CA VAL A 83 4.50 11.08 -7.94
C VAL A 83 3.65 11.87 -8.95
N PHE A 84 3.72 13.19 -8.88
CA PHE A 84 2.98 14.12 -9.75
C PHE A 84 3.85 14.75 -10.84
N ASP A 85 5.11 14.33 -10.98
CA ASP A 85 6.00 14.80 -12.04
C ASP A 85 5.85 13.91 -13.28
N PRO A 86 5.34 14.43 -14.41
CA PRO A 86 5.20 13.65 -15.65
C PRO A 86 6.53 13.11 -16.20
N MET A 87 7.67 13.68 -15.80
CA MET A 87 8.98 13.16 -16.22
C MET A 87 9.30 11.77 -15.63
N TRP A 88 8.55 11.34 -14.62
CA TRP A 88 8.67 10.03 -14.00
C TRP A 88 7.62 9.02 -14.47
N ALA A 89 6.72 9.42 -15.37
CA ALA A 89 5.77 8.50 -15.98
C ALA A 89 6.44 7.70 -17.10
N ASP A 90 6.08 6.43 -17.23
CA ASP A 90 6.61 5.55 -18.27
C ASP A 90 5.98 5.89 -19.63
N GLU A 91 6.79 6.38 -20.57
CA GLU A 91 6.33 6.77 -21.92
C GLU A 91 5.75 5.61 -22.74
N GLU A 92 6.04 4.35 -22.39
CA GLU A 92 5.43 3.18 -23.04
C GLU A 92 3.93 3.05 -22.70
N TRP A 93 3.55 3.41 -21.47
CA TRP A 93 2.21 3.14 -20.92
C TRP A 93 1.38 4.40 -20.68
N CYS A 94 2.05 5.53 -20.46
CA CYS A 94 1.45 6.79 -20.04
C CYS A 94 1.30 7.79 -21.19
N GLU A 95 0.24 8.60 -21.12
CA GLU A 95 0.02 9.66 -22.10
C GLU A 95 1.02 10.81 -21.93
N ALA A 96 1.28 11.56 -23.00
CA ALA A 96 2.19 12.70 -22.94
C ALA A 96 1.71 13.75 -21.92
N GLY A 97 2.55 14.03 -20.91
CA GLY A 97 2.24 14.97 -19.83
C GLY A 97 1.37 14.39 -18.71
N GLU A 98 1.01 13.10 -18.77
CA GLU A 98 0.35 12.37 -17.70
C GLU A 98 1.37 12.08 -16.59
N HIS A 99 1.00 12.32 -15.33
CA HIS A 99 1.83 11.92 -14.20
C HIS A 99 1.59 10.46 -13.81
N LEU A 100 2.56 9.86 -13.14
CA LEU A 100 2.58 8.43 -12.78
C LEU A 100 1.27 7.97 -12.11
N LEU A 101 0.78 8.70 -11.10
CA LEU A 101 -0.46 8.29 -10.43
C LEU A 101 -1.70 8.38 -11.33
N ALA A 102 -1.82 9.38 -12.21
CA ALA A 102 -2.95 9.47 -13.15
C ALA A 102 -2.94 8.32 -14.15
N CYS A 103 -1.76 8.00 -14.67
CA CYS A 103 -1.56 6.89 -15.58
C CYS A 103 -1.95 5.56 -14.94
N GLU A 104 -1.57 5.31 -13.68
CA GLU A 104 -1.93 4.09 -12.98
C GLU A 104 -3.45 4.02 -12.74
N VAL A 105 -4.06 5.14 -12.36
CA VAL A 105 -5.51 5.25 -12.20
C VAL A 105 -6.26 5.01 -13.51
N ARG A 106 -5.73 5.47 -14.65
CA ARG A 106 -6.32 5.21 -15.98
C ARG A 106 -6.19 3.76 -16.40
N LEU A 107 -5.02 3.15 -16.16
CA LEU A 107 -4.72 1.79 -16.61
C LEU A 107 -5.41 0.70 -15.76
N GLN A 108 -5.49 0.90 -14.44
CA GLN A 108 -6.06 -0.09 -13.52
C GLN A 108 -7.48 0.24 -13.07
N ASN A 109 -7.89 1.51 -13.15
CA ASN A 109 -9.18 2.00 -12.67
C ASN A 109 -9.56 1.52 -11.24
N PRO A 110 -8.66 1.65 -10.24
CA PRO A 110 -8.81 1.00 -8.95
C PRO A 110 -9.89 1.68 -8.08
N SER A 111 -10.48 0.92 -7.16
CA SER A 111 -11.29 1.45 -6.05
C SER A 111 -10.47 1.65 -4.76
N VAL A 112 -9.31 1.02 -4.66
CA VAL A 112 -8.39 1.08 -3.51
C VAL A 112 -6.96 1.33 -3.99
N LEU A 113 -6.19 2.12 -3.25
CA LEU A 113 -4.79 2.40 -3.52
C LEU A 113 -3.95 2.17 -2.27
N PHE A 114 -3.03 1.20 -2.29
CA PHE A 114 -1.99 1.13 -1.27
C PHE A 114 -0.94 2.21 -1.53
N VAL A 115 -0.60 2.99 -0.50
CA VAL A 115 0.42 4.04 -0.58
C VAL A 115 1.48 3.77 0.49
N ARG A 116 2.70 3.43 0.08
CA ARG A 116 3.86 3.41 0.99
C ARG A 116 5.03 4.13 0.34
N LEU A 117 5.37 5.27 0.91
CA LEU A 117 6.46 6.15 0.50
C LEU A 117 7.29 6.53 1.73
N GLY A 118 8.43 7.17 1.52
CA GLY A 118 9.18 7.81 2.59
C GLY A 118 10.56 7.24 2.86
N SER A 119 10.91 6.07 2.33
CA SER A 119 12.27 5.53 2.46
C SER A 119 13.27 6.45 1.77
N ASN A 120 12.93 6.95 0.57
CA ASN A 120 13.80 7.85 -0.19
C ASN A 120 13.68 9.32 0.25
N ASP A 121 12.68 9.70 1.05
CA ASP A 121 12.39 11.09 1.43
C ASP A 121 13.15 11.56 2.69
N ALA A 122 14.36 11.03 2.94
CA ALA A 122 15.17 11.38 4.10
C ALA A 122 15.60 12.86 4.09
N GLY A 123 15.43 13.53 5.23
CA GLY A 123 15.88 14.92 5.43
C GLY A 123 14.96 16.01 4.85
N ALA A 124 13.75 15.64 4.38
CA ALA A 124 12.78 16.58 3.82
C ALA A 124 11.36 16.43 4.42
N PRO A 125 11.18 16.41 5.75
CA PRO A 125 9.91 16.04 6.39
C PRO A 125 8.72 16.94 6.01
N SER A 126 8.93 18.25 5.86
CA SER A 126 7.87 19.18 5.44
C SER A 126 7.43 18.93 3.99
N GLY A 127 8.38 18.67 3.10
CA GLY A 127 8.13 18.29 1.71
C GLY A 127 7.41 16.95 1.62
N PHE A 128 7.91 15.94 2.35
CA PHE A 128 7.29 14.63 2.43
C PHE A 128 5.82 14.71 2.88
N ARG A 129 5.55 15.45 3.96
CA ARG A 129 4.17 15.68 4.43
C ARG A 129 3.30 16.34 3.36
N PHE A 130 3.81 17.38 2.69
CA PHE A 130 3.07 18.07 1.63
C PHE A 130 2.73 17.11 0.48
N ASN A 131 3.71 16.35 -0.01
CA ASN A 131 3.52 15.46 -1.14
C ASN A 131 2.57 14.30 -0.83
N VAL A 132 2.68 13.67 0.34
CA VAL A 132 1.76 12.57 0.73
C VAL A 132 0.35 13.09 0.93
N LYS A 133 0.18 14.31 1.44
CA LYS A 133 -1.12 14.99 1.48
C LYS A 133 -1.72 15.11 0.08
N GLU A 134 -0.97 15.58 -0.91
CA GLU A 134 -1.45 15.68 -2.30
C GLU A 134 -1.83 14.31 -2.86
N VAL A 135 -1.09 13.24 -2.53
CA VAL A 135 -1.45 11.86 -2.92
C VAL A 135 -2.79 11.43 -2.32
N ILE A 136 -3.02 11.70 -1.03
CA ILE A 136 -4.28 11.38 -0.35
C ILE A 136 -5.44 12.16 -0.98
N GLU A 137 -5.28 13.47 -1.16
CA GLU A 137 -6.30 14.34 -1.75
C GLU A 137 -6.64 13.90 -3.17
N TYR A 138 -5.63 13.62 -3.99
CA TYR A 138 -5.83 13.11 -5.35
C TYR A 138 -6.61 11.79 -5.37
N ALA A 139 -6.28 10.83 -4.50
CA ALA A 139 -6.99 9.56 -4.42
C ALA A 139 -8.47 9.77 -4.05
N ILE A 140 -8.73 10.58 -3.01
CA ILE A 140 -10.09 10.91 -2.55
C ILE A 140 -10.90 11.61 -3.64
N ASP A 141 -10.34 12.61 -4.32
CA ASP A 141 -11.00 13.34 -5.40
C ASP A 141 -11.36 12.44 -6.59
N ASN A 142 -10.59 11.38 -6.79
CA ASN A 142 -10.81 10.37 -7.81
C ASN A 142 -11.72 9.21 -7.35
N GLY A 143 -12.26 9.24 -6.13
CA GLY A 143 -13.12 8.20 -5.57
C GLY A 143 -12.37 6.89 -5.28
N ILE A 144 -11.09 6.98 -4.92
CA ILE A 144 -10.20 5.85 -4.64
C ILE A 144 -9.83 5.89 -3.17
N ILE A 145 -10.03 4.78 -2.44
CA ILE A 145 -9.71 4.71 -1.01
C ILE A 145 -8.19 4.55 -0.84
N PRO A 146 -7.45 5.53 -0.26
CA PRO A 146 -6.03 5.37 -0.02
C PRO A 146 -5.80 4.60 1.29
N ILE A 147 -5.05 3.51 1.25
CA ILE A 147 -4.52 2.80 2.42
C ILE A 147 -3.08 3.26 2.64
N ILE A 148 -2.85 4.00 3.72
CA ILE A 148 -1.52 4.55 4.04
C ILE A 148 -0.71 3.51 4.81
N GLY A 149 0.43 3.09 4.25
CA GLY A 149 1.36 2.14 4.84
C GLY A 149 2.55 2.83 5.49
N THR A 150 2.86 2.51 6.75
CA THR A 150 4.13 2.90 7.38
C THR A 150 5.26 1.97 6.94
N LYS A 151 6.50 2.46 7.04
CA LYS A 151 7.72 1.78 6.58
C LYS A 151 8.50 1.16 7.74
N ALA A 152 9.17 0.04 7.49
CA ALA A 152 9.92 -0.67 8.52
C ALA A 152 11.28 -0.04 8.81
N ASP A 153 11.91 0.58 7.82
CA ASP A 153 13.24 1.18 7.92
C ASP A 153 13.26 2.47 8.74
N ARG A 154 14.50 2.92 8.99
CA ARG A 154 14.83 4.22 9.61
C ARG A 154 15.85 4.95 8.73
N PHE A 155 15.64 4.95 7.41
CA PHE A 155 16.60 5.51 6.46
C PHE A 155 16.87 7.01 6.69
N GLU A 156 15.88 7.74 7.20
CA GLU A 156 15.98 9.12 7.66
C GLU A 156 16.67 9.27 9.03
N GLY A 157 17.15 8.18 9.64
CA GLY A 157 17.79 8.14 10.95
C GLY A 157 16.83 8.31 12.14
N SER A 158 15.54 8.51 11.86
CA SER A 158 14.47 8.71 12.84
C SER A 158 13.18 8.00 12.38
N ASN A 159 12.05 8.25 13.06
CA ASN A 159 10.73 7.74 12.66
C ASN A 159 9.83 8.83 12.05
N GLU A 160 10.39 9.99 11.71
CA GLU A 160 9.61 11.20 11.37
C GLU A 160 8.66 10.97 10.18
N ASN A 161 9.07 10.20 9.16
CA ASN A 161 8.20 9.93 8.01
C ASN A 161 7.01 9.04 8.41
N ASN A 162 7.21 8.06 9.29
CA ASN A 162 6.10 7.26 9.81
C ASN A 162 5.15 8.07 10.69
N ASP A 163 5.67 8.99 11.50
CA ASP A 163 4.85 9.87 12.32
C ASP A 163 4.00 10.83 11.46
N ILE A 164 4.56 11.31 10.35
CA ILE A 164 3.84 12.06 9.32
C ILE A 164 2.73 11.22 8.68
N LEU A 165 3.03 9.98 8.25
CA LEU A 165 2.06 9.08 7.62
C LEU A 165 0.88 8.79 8.55
N ARG A 166 1.15 8.52 9.84
CA ARG A 166 0.10 8.33 10.86
C ARG A 166 -0.74 9.57 11.05
N ALA A 167 -0.11 10.74 11.14
CA ALA A 167 -0.81 12.01 11.33
C ALA A 167 -1.73 12.31 10.14
N LEU A 168 -1.26 12.11 8.91
CA LEU A 168 -2.07 12.30 7.70
C LEU A 168 -3.23 11.30 7.61
N ALA A 169 -2.99 10.02 7.90
CA ALA A 169 -4.06 9.02 7.90
C ALA A 169 -5.19 9.39 8.90
N ALA A 170 -4.81 9.88 10.08
CA ALA A 170 -5.75 10.36 11.09
C ALA A 170 -6.46 11.66 10.67
N GLU A 171 -5.74 12.62 10.09
CA GLU A 171 -6.27 13.91 9.62
C GLU A 171 -7.31 13.74 8.52
N TYR A 172 -7.05 12.85 7.56
CA TYR A 172 -7.95 12.59 6.44
C TYR A 172 -8.97 11.48 6.70
N HIS A 173 -8.93 10.84 7.88
CA HIS A 173 -9.77 9.70 8.20
C HIS A 173 -9.70 8.62 7.10
N VAL A 174 -8.49 8.20 6.75
CA VAL A 174 -8.24 7.14 5.75
C VAL A 174 -7.56 5.92 6.41
N PRO A 175 -7.71 4.70 5.86
CA PRO A 175 -7.12 3.51 6.44
C PRO A 175 -5.60 3.61 6.63
N LEU A 176 -5.13 3.21 7.81
CA LEU A 176 -3.72 3.09 8.14
C LEU A 176 -3.34 1.61 8.27
N TRP A 177 -2.41 1.16 7.44
CA TRP A 177 -1.66 -0.08 7.59
C TRP A 177 -0.34 0.23 8.33
N ASP A 178 -0.37 0.16 9.66
CA ASP A 178 0.79 0.53 10.50
C ASP A 178 1.84 -0.60 10.62
N PHE A 179 2.49 -0.91 9.50
CA PHE A 179 3.51 -1.97 9.43
C PHE A 179 4.74 -1.69 10.31
N ASP A 180 5.12 -0.43 10.54
CA ASP A 180 6.22 -0.05 11.43
C ASP A 180 6.09 -0.67 12.83
N ARG A 181 4.88 -0.66 13.40
CA ARG A 181 4.58 -1.27 14.71
C ARG A 181 4.71 -2.78 14.69
N LEU A 182 4.38 -3.42 13.57
CA LEU A 182 4.54 -4.85 13.41
C LEU A 182 6.03 -5.20 13.24
N ALA A 183 6.76 -4.40 12.47
CA ALA A 183 8.19 -4.54 12.28
C ALA A 183 8.95 -4.46 13.62
N ASP A 184 8.52 -3.63 14.59
CA ASP A 184 9.10 -3.61 15.95
C ASP A 184 9.10 -4.98 16.65
N THR A 185 8.22 -5.90 16.24
CA THR A 185 8.09 -7.24 16.83
C THR A 185 8.89 -8.32 16.11
N LEU A 186 9.43 -8.00 14.93
CA LEU A 186 10.17 -8.95 14.09
C LEU A 186 11.67 -8.94 14.41
N PRO A 187 12.37 -10.09 14.29
CA PRO A 187 13.82 -10.13 14.35
C PRO A 187 14.44 -9.15 13.35
N GLY A 188 15.30 -8.24 13.81
CA GLY A 188 15.93 -7.23 12.95
C GLY A 188 14.92 -6.34 12.20
N ARG A 189 13.68 -6.21 12.70
CA ARG A 189 12.57 -5.52 12.03
C ARG A 189 12.13 -6.16 10.71
N GLY A 190 12.59 -7.39 10.44
CA GLY A 190 12.44 -8.06 9.15
C GLY A 190 13.34 -7.52 8.04
N LEU A 191 14.24 -6.58 8.34
CA LEU A 191 15.09 -5.89 7.37
C LEU A 191 16.36 -6.69 7.02
N ASP A 192 16.81 -6.57 5.78
CA ASP A 192 18.06 -7.12 5.29
C ASP A 192 19.25 -6.19 5.66
N THR A 193 20.44 -6.56 5.22
CA THR A 193 21.72 -5.89 5.50
C THR A 193 21.79 -4.43 5.06
N ASP A 194 20.99 -4.02 4.07
CA ASP A 194 20.90 -2.63 3.64
C ASP A 194 20.02 -1.75 4.55
N GLN A 195 19.30 -2.37 5.51
CA GLN A 195 18.42 -1.73 6.47
C GLN A 195 17.25 -0.95 5.86
N VAL A 196 16.89 -1.25 4.60
CA VAL A 196 15.76 -0.66 3.87
C VAL A 196 14.79 -1.73 3.39
N HIS A 197 15.30 -2.76 2.73
CA HIS A 197 14.47 -3.84 2.18
C HIS A 197 14.26 -4.93 3.22
N LEU A 198 13.13 -5.65 3.10
CA LEU A 198 12.89 -6.84 3.91
C LEU A 198 13.74 -8.01 3.40
N ILE A 199 14.07 -8.95 4.29
CA ILE A 199 14.80 -10.16 3.92
C ILE A 199 13.94 -11.00 2.97
N ILE A 200 14.48 -11.28 1.79
CA ILE A 200 13.88 -12.19 0.80
C ILE A 200 14.29 -13.62 1.17
N ASP A 201 13.32 -14.51 1.36
CA ASP A 201 13.53 -15.90 1.76
C ASP A 201 12.96 -16.94 0.77
N GLU A 202 12.26 -16.51 -0.29
CA GLU A 202 11.64 -17.35 -1.34
C GLU A 202 10.73 -18.48 -0.79
N LEU A 203 10.18 -18.31 0.42
CA LEU A 203 9.29 -19.29 1.06
C LEU A 203 7.81 -18.91 0.88
N PRO A 204 6.91 -19.90 0.63
CA PRO A 204 5.47 -19.66 0.59
C PRO A 204 4.93 -19.02 1.88
N HIS A 205 3.85 -18.27 1.77
CA HIS A 205 3.16 -17.67 2.92
C HIS A 205 2.27 -18.69 3.64
N ASP A 206 2.88 -19.64 4.35
CA ASP A 206 2.17 -20.63 5.18
C ASP A 206 1.95 -20.13 6.61
N PHE A 207 0.76 -19.59 6.88
CA PHE A 207 0.37 -19.09 8.20
C PHE A 207 -0.08 -20.19 9.18
N THR A 208 0.09 -21.48 8.83
CA THR A 208 0.02 -22.58 9.79
C THR A 208 1.38 -22.86 10.45
N ASP A 209 2.46 -22.37 9.85
CA ASP A 209 3.82 -22.43 10.40
C ASP A 209 4.12 -21.20 11.28
N PRO A 210 4.43 -21.38 12.58
CA PRO A 210 4.86 -20.29 13.45
C PRO A 210 6.04 -19.48 12.91
N ALA A 211 6.91 -20.07 12.08
CA ALA A 211 8.05 -19.38 11.49
C ALA A 211 7.63 -18.27 10.54
N ALA A 212 6.46 -18.36 9.87
CA ALA A 212 5.96 -17.29 9.00
C ALA A 212 5.75 -15.97 9.76
N PHE A 213 5.39 -16.03 11.04
CA PHE A 213 5.18 -14.84 11.87
C PHE A 213 6.47 -14.13 12.31
N GLN A 214 7.64 -14.66 11.92
CA GLN A 214 8.94 -14.05 12.15
C GLN A 214 9.56 -13.49 10.85
N ARG A 215 8.90 -13.65 9.70
CA ARG A 215 9.41 -13.24 8.38
C ARG A 215 8.80 -11.92 7.95
N GLY A 216 9.64 -11.03 7.42
CA GLY A 216 9.25 -9.69 6.99
C GLY A 216 8.13 -9.71 5.95
N HIS A 217 8.35 -10.36 4.81
CA HIS A 217 7.37 -10.40 3.72
C HIS A 217 6.07 -11.10 4.09
N ALA A 218 6.12 -12.23 4.81
CA ALA A 218 4.90 -12.92 5.24
C ALA A 218 4.03 -12.03 6.14
N MET A 219 4.64 -11.32 7.10
CA MET A 219 3.91 -10.42 7.99
C MET A 219 3.50 -9.11 7.32
N GLN A 220 4.27 -8.62 6.36
CA GLN A 220 3.89 -7.50 5.49
C GLN A 220 2.59 -7.82 4.75
N ASP A 221 2.58 -8.94 4.04
CA ASP A 221 1.47 -9.31 3.17
C ASP A 221 0.22 -9.69 3.99
N LEU A 222 0.38 -10.42 5.09
CA LEU A 222 -0.74 -10.75 5.99
C LEU A 222 -1.39 -9.50 6.57
N SER A 223 -0.60 -8.56 7.09
CA SER A 223 -1.14 -7.36 7.73
C SER A 223 -1.75 -6.37 6.74
N ALA A 224 -1.20 -6.28 5.52
CA ALA A 224 -1.82 -5.55 4.42
C ALA A 224 -3.17 -6.19 4.02
N LEU A 225 -3.24 -7.53 3.91
CA LEU A 225 -4.46 -8.25 3.60
C LEU A 225 -5.55 -8.08 4.69
N ILE A 226 -5.17 -8.07 5.97
CA ILE A 226 -6.08 -7.76 7.08
C ILE A 226 -6.63 -6.33 6.96
N THR A 227 -5.80 -5.36 6.57
CA THR A 227 -6.24 -3.97 6.37
C THR A 227 -7.21 -3.87 5.19
N LEU A 228 -6.92 -4.58 4.10
CA LEU A 228 -7.81 -4.66 2.93
C LEU A 228 -9.15 -5.33 3.26
N ASP A 229 -9.15 -6.36 4.11
CA ASP A 229 -10.38 -7.01 4.59
C ASP A 229 -11.24 -6.05 5.44
N GLN A 230 -10.63 -5.20 6.26
CA GLN A 230 -11.38 -4.15 6.98
C GLN A 230 -12.07 -3.19 6.01
N VAL A 231 -11.37 -2.77 4.95
CA VAL A 231 -11.96 -1.94 3.89
C VAL A 231 -13.10 -2.67 3.19
N ARG A 232 -12.90 -3.95 2.80
CA ARG A 232 -13.92 -4.78 2.16
C ARG A 232 -15.21 -4.84 2.96
N ARG A 233 -15.10 -5.15 4.26
CA ARG A 233 -16.27 -5.27 5.13
C ARG A 233 -17.06 -3.96 5.19
N ILE A 234 -16.39 -2.81 5.24
CA ILE A 234 -17.05 -1.50 5.28
C ILE A 234 -17.84 -1.19 4.01
N ILE A 235 -17.30 -1.56 2.84
CA ILE A 235 -17.91 -1.24 1.54
C ILE A 235 -18.94 -2.29 1.07
N GLU A 236 -19.00 -3.46 1.73
CA GLU A 236 -19.97 -4.52 1.47
C GLU A 236 -21.12 -4.56 2.50
N GLU A 237 -21.00 -3.81 3.60
CA GLU A 237 -22.06 -3.55 4.60
C GLU A 237 -23.00 -2.42 4.18
#